data_AF-A0A1A6GGR1-F1
#
_entry.id   AF-A0A1A6GGR1-F1
#
_cell.length_a   1.000
_cell.length_b   1.000
_cell.length_c   1.000
_cell.angle_alpha   90.00
_cell.angle_beta   90.00
_cell.angle_gamma   90.00
#
_symmetry.space_group_name_H-M   'P 1'
#
loop_
_entity.id
_entity.type
_entity.pdbx_description
1 polymer ?
#
loop_
_entity_poly.entity_id
_entity_poly.type
_entity_poly.pdbx_seq_one_letter_code
_entity_poly.pdbx_strand_id
1 'polypeptide(L)'
;MEKWEGLEIPDAMEEVHVLHSSIHNFPSVPHSGFYSRSSLVTVSSSTWPSQTIICNVAHPASSTNLQKRIASCIEGGPSVFIFPPKPKETLMISLTPKITCVVVDVSSDDPDVQFSWFVNNKEVHTAQIQSREEQPNSTFRVVSVLPIQHQDWMRGVEFKCKVNNKALPGPIERTISKPKGQAQVPQVYAMPPPREQISKKKVSLTCLVTNFFPEAISVEWDRNGELEQNYKNTPPVLDSDGSYFLYSKLTVDTNSWLEGEMFTCSVVHEALHNHHTQKTLAYFRGK
;
A
#
# COMPACT_ATOMS: atom_id res chain seq x y z
N MET A 1 22.85 -40.33 40.14
CA MET A 1 22.31 -40.96 41.35
C MET A 1 22.38 -39.90 42.41
N GLU A 2 21.29 -39.17 42.63
CA GLU A 2 21.02 -38.41 43.85
C GLU A 2 19.55 -38.00 43.79
N LYS A 3 18.84 -38.38 44.84
CA LYS A 3 17.39 -38.34 45.01
C LYS A 3 17.13 -37.16 45.94
N TRP A 4 16.22 -36.25 45.59
CA TRP A 4 15.73 -35.24 46.53
C TRP A 4 14.21 -35.32 46.57
N GLU A 5 13.72 -35.99 47.61
CA GLU A 5 12.34 -35.91 48.09
C GLU A 5 12.21 -34.68 49.00
N GLY A 6 11.08 -33.97 48.86
CA GLY A 6 10.38 -33.29 49.94
C GLY A 6 11.09 -32.13 50.65
N LEU A 7 10.75 -30.91 50.27
CA LEU A 7 10.72 -29.77 51.20
C LEU A 7 9.50 -28.91 50.86
N GLU A 8 8.45 -29.06 51.66
CA GLU A 8 7.44 -28.03 51.87
C GLU A 8 8.14 -26.78 52.42
N ILE A 9 7.91 -25.62 51.80
CA ILE A 9 8.37 -24.32 52.29
C ILE A 9 7.16 -23.36 52.24
N PRO A 10 6.98 -22.52 53.27
CA PRO A 10 5.67 -22.05 53.73
C PRO A 10 5.08 -20.91 52.89
N ASP A 11 3.76 -20.76 53.03
CA ASP A 11 3.04 -19.51 52.76
C ASP A 11 3.77 -18.33 53.43
N ALA A 12 4.32 -17.45 52.60
CA ALA A 12 4.69 -16.10 53.00
C ALA A 12 3.88 -15.13 52.14
N MET A 13 2.79 -14.65 52.73
CA MET A 13 2.07 -13.46 52.29
C MET A 13 3.02 -12.26 52.45
N GLU A 14 3.18 -11.48 51.39
CA GLU A 14 3.61 -10.09 51.53
C GLU A 14 2.71 -9.22 50.64
N GLU A 15 2.08 -8.25 51.28
CA GLU A 15 1.08 -7.34 50.71
C GLU A 15 1.68 -6.48 49.61
N VAL A 16 0.96 -6.36 48.49
CA VAL A 16 1.18 -5.27 47.53
C VAL A 16 -0.13 -4.51 47.38
N HIS A 17 -0.21 -3.36 48.03
CA HIS A 17 -1.22 -2.34 47.77
C HIS A 17 -1.13 -1.89 46.31
N VAL A 18 -2.17 -2.10 45.49
CA VAL A 18 -2.38 -1.29 44.28
C VAL A 18 -3.87 -1.05 44.02
N LEU A 19 -4.21 0.23 43.89
CA LEU A 19 -5.52 0.72 43.51
C LEU A 19 -5.91 0.26 42.07
N HIS A 20 -7.16 -0.18 41.93
CA HIS A 20 -7.99 -0.16 40.70
C HIS A 20 -7.76 -1.19 39.55
N SER A 21 -6.99 -2.27 39.71
CA SER A 21 -7.00 -3.37 38.70
C SER A 21 -6.96 -4.75 39.35
N SER A 22 -7.85 -5.65 38.93
CA SER A 22 -7.87 -7.04 39.42
C SER A 22 -6.81 -7.85 38.66
N ILE A 23 -5.77 -8.27 39.39
CA ILE A 23 -4.73 -9.17 38.88
C ILE A 23 -5.09 -10.60 39.30
N HIS A 24 -5.13 -11.51 38.34
CA HIS A 24 -5.38 -12.92 38.53
C HIS A 24 -4.16 -13.74 38.08
N ASN A 25 -3.51 -14.40 39.03
CA ASN A 25 -2.36 -15.25 38.75
C ASN A 25 -2.80 -16.71 38.60
N PHE A 26 -2.42 -17.36 37.51
CA PHE A 26 -2.68 -18.79 37.30
C PHE A 26 -1.56 -19.64 37.95
N PRO A 27 -1.86 -20.90 38.34
CA PRO A 27 -0.85 -21.81 38.85
C PRO A 27 0.19 -22.16 37.78
N SER A 28 1.39 -22.54 38.20
CA SER A 28 2.44 -23.01 37.29
C SER A 28 2.10 -24.39 36.74
N VAL A 29 2.30 -24.57 35.43
CA VAL A 29 2.06 -25.84 34.72
C VAL A 29 3.41 -26.38 34.23
N PRO A 30 3.78 -27.62 34.61
CA PRO A 30 4.98 -28.27 34.09
C PRO A 30 4.75 -28.75 32.65
N HIS A 31 5.69 -28.48 31.77
CA HIS A 31 5.68 -28.98 30.40
C HIS A 31 7.12 -29.21 29.91
N SER A 32 7.43 -30.43 29.49
CA SER A 32 8.72 -30.80 28.87
C SER A 32 9.97 -30.41 29.68
N GLY A 33 9.93 -30.58 31.01
CA GLY A 33 11.05 -30.26 31.90
C GLY A 33 11.16 -28.79 32.32
N PHE A 34 10.22 -27.93 31.89
CA PHE A 34 10.16 -26.51 32.25
C PHE A 34 8.80 -26.18 32.92
N TYR A 35 8.74 -25.03 33.60
CA TYR A 35 7.50 -24.50 34.17
C TYR A 35 7.02 -23.28 33.38
N SER A 36 5.72 -23.23 33.11
CA SER A 36 5.05 -22.05 32.54
C SER A 36 4.03 -21.50 33.53
N ARG A 37 3.93 -20.18 33.64
CA ARG A 37 2.91 -19.50 34.46
C ARG A 37 2.38 -18.30 33.69
N SER A 38 1.10 -18.00 33.86
CA SER A 38 0.46 -16.82 33.27
C SER A 38 -0.18 -15.96 34.36
N SER A 39 -0.26 -14.65 34.11
CA SER A 39 -0.95 -13.69 34.96
C SER A 39 -1.81 -12.79 34.07
N LEU A 40 -3.03 -12.49 34.51
CA LEU A 40 -4.02 -11.68 33.80
C LEU A 40 -4.31 -10.45 34.64
N VAL A 41 -4.33 -9.26 34.02
CA VAL A 41 -4.79 -8.03 34.66
C VAL A 41 -6.00 -7.50 33.90
N THR A 42 -7.06 -7.14 34.62
CA THR A 42 -8.26 -6.51 34.03
C THR A 42 -8.16 -5.00 34.20
N VAL A 43 -8.29 -4.27 33.09
CA VAL A 43 -8.09 -2.82 33.03
C VAL A 43 -9.31 -2.15 32.39
N SER A 44 -9.64 -0.93 32.81
CA SER A 44 -10.70 -0.18 32.13
C SER A 44 -10.21 0.26 30.75
N SER A 45 -10.99 -0.02 29.71
CA SER A 45 -10.67 0.40 28.34
C SER A 45 -10.51 1.92 28.21
N SER A 46 -11.16 2.72 29.06
CA SER A 46 -11.09 4.19 29.03
C SER A 46 -9.80 4.76 29.62
N THR A 47 -9.15 4.04 30.55
CA THR A 47 -7.92 4.50 31.23
C THR A 47 -6.67 3.80 30.72
N TRP A 48 -6.83 2.69 29.99
CA TRP A 48 -5.73 1.91 29.43
C TRP A 48 -4.75 2.71 28.54
N PRO A 49 -5.17 3.65 27.68
CA PRO A 49 -4.23 4.45 26.88
C PRO A 49 -3.28 5.30 27.72
N SER A 50 -3.76 5.83 28.85
CA SER A 50 -3.01 6.75 29.71
C SER A 50 -2.35 6.08 30.91
N GLN A 51 -2.64 4.81 31.15
CA GLN A 51 -2.13 4.05 32.28
C GLN A 51 -0.94 3.18 31.87
N THR A 52 0.19 3.35 32.56
CA THR A 52 1.34 2.47 32.39
C THR A 52 1.14 1.20 33.21
N ILE A 53 1.14 0.04 32.55
CA ILE A 53 1.15 -1.27 33.23
C ILE A 53 2.49 -1.95 33.02
N ILE A 54 3.03 -2.53 34.07
CA ILE A 54 4.33 -3.20 34.05
C ILE A 54 4.14 -4.61 34.62
N CYS A 55 4.53 -5.60 33.83
CA CYS A 55 4.67 -6.98 34.27
C CYS A 55 6.05 -7.17 34.90
N ASN A 56 6.08 -7.45 36.20
CA ASN A 56 7.30 -7.71 36.94
C ASN A 56 7.40 -9.22 37.21
N VAL A 57 8.52 -9.84 36.82
CA VAL A 57 8.80 -11.26 37.00
C VAL A 57 10.13 -11.42 37.72
N ALA A 58 10.11 -12.10 38.86
CA ALA A 58 11.30 -12.44 39.62
C ALA A 58 11.42 -13.97 39.72
N HIS A 59 12.61 -14.51 39.45
CA HIS A 59 12.93 -15.92 39.62
C HIS A 59 14.17 -16.06 40.51
N PRO A 60 14.00 -16.32 41.82
CA PRO A 60 15.11 -16.32 42.79
C PRO A 60 16.21 -17.34 42.48
N ALA A 61 15.84 -18.55 42.03
CA ALA A 61 16.80 -19.62 41.78
C ALA A 61 17.78 -19.30 40.62
N SER A 62 17.41 -18.42 39.70
CA SER A 62 18.28 -17.93 38.63
C SER A 62 18.68 -16.47 38.80
N SER A 63 18.39 -15.86 39.97
CA SER A 63 18.62 -14.44 40.25
C SER A 63 18.10 -13.50 39.14
N THR A 64 17.02 -13.90 38.47
CA THR A 64 16.51 -13.16 37.30
C THR A 64 15.39 -12.23 37.73
N ASN A 65 15.50 -10.96 37.36
CA ASN A 65 14.44 -9.96 37.53
C ASN A 65 14.16 -9.33 36.17
N LEU A 66 12.91 -9.37 35.73
CA LEU A 66 12.46 -8.86 34.44
C LEU A 66 11.27 -7.95 34.65
N GLN A 67 11.32 -6.77 34.05
CA GLN A 67 10.20 -5.84 34.00
C GLN A 67 9.84 -5.60 32.55
N LYS A 68 8.57 -5.81 32.19
CA LYS A 68 8.07 -5.60 30.84
C LYS A 68 6.85 -4.69 30.86
N ARG A 69 6.96 -3.53 30.22
CA ARG A 69 5.81 -2.63 30.04
C ARG A 69 4.79 -3.29 29.11
N ILE A 70 3.53 -3.32 29.55
CA ILE A 70 2.38 -3.70 28.74
C ILE A 70 1.74 -2.39 28.27
N ALA A 71 1.65 -2.20 26.96
CA ALA A 71 1.04 -1.01 26.38
C ALA A 71 -0.31 -1.38 25.75
N SER A 72 -1.32 -0.53 25.97
CA SER A 72 -1.92 0.21 24.87
C SER A 72 -1.86 -0.43 23.48
N CYS A 73 -2.64 -1.45 23.10
CA CYS A 73 -2.76 -1.82 21.67
C CYS A 73 -3.65 -0.83 20.88
N ILE A 74 -4.00 0.29 21.48
CA ILE A 74 -4.77 1.34 20.83
C ILE A 74 -3.84 2.04 19.84
N GLU A 75 -4.19 1.84 18.57
CA GLU A 75 -3.58 2.35 17.33
C GLU A 75 -2.34 1.58 16.85
N GLY A 76 -2.57 0.76 15.82
CA GLY A 76 -1.48 0.16 15.06
C GLY A 76 -0.54 1.27 14.58
N GLY A 77 0.76 1.07 14.80
CA GLY A 77 1.78 2.01 14.36
C GLY A 77 1.72 2.27 12.85
N PRO A 78 2.50 3.24 12.35
CA PRO A 78 2.36 3.74 11.00
C PRO A 78 2.50 2.65 9.93
N SER A 79 1.62 2.71 8.93
CA SER A 79 1.60 1.77 7.81
C SER A 79 2.38 2.32 6.62
N VAL A 80 3.21 1.48 6.00
CA VAL A 80 4.08 1.86 4.88
C VAL A 80 3.68 1.17 3.58
N PHE A 81 3.48 1.97 2.54
CA PHE A 81 3.14 1.55 1.18
C PHE A 81 4.18 2.09 0.19
N ILE A 82 4.52 1.29 -0.83
CA ILE A 82 5.40 1.70 -1.93
C ILE A 82 4.65 1.54 -3.25
N PHE A 83 4.74 2.55 -4.12
CA PHE A 83 4.01 2.62 -5.37
C PHE A 83 4.98 2.74 -6.57
N PRO A 84 4.67 2.06 -7.68
CA PRO A 84 5.49 2.12 -8.89
C PRO A 84 5.39 3.51 -9.54
N PRO A 85 6.33 3.83 -10.45
CA PRO A 85 6.20 5.02 -11.29
C PRO A 85 4.97 4.92 -12.20
N LYS A 86 4.45 6.08 -12.61
CA LYS A 86 3.33 6.11 -13.54
C LYS A 86 3.77 5.57 -14.91
N PRO A 87 2.96 4.73 -15.60
CA PRO A 87 3.35 4.10 -16.85
C PRO A 87 3.82 5.10 -17.93
N LYS A 88 3.10 6.22 -18.07
CA LYS A 88 3.45 7.29 -19.01
C LYS A 88 4.81 7.93 -18.71
N GLU A 89 5.14 8.15 -17.43
CA GLU A 89 6.44 8.72 -17.02
C GLU A 89 7.60 7.76 -17.29
N THR A 90 7.38 6.44 -17.23
CA THR A 90 8.40 5.44 -17.54
C THR A 90 8.67 5.24 -19.03
N LEU A 91 7.75 5.67 -19.89
CA LEU A 91 7.81 5.39 -21.33
C LEU A 91 8.06 6.63 -22.18
N MET A 92 7.98 7.83 -21.58
CA MET A 92 8.30 9.12 -22.22
C MET A 92 9.62 9.67 -21.68
N ILE A 93 10.62 9.81 -22.57
CA ILE A 93 11.98 10.28 -22.22
C ILE A 93 12.03 11.72 -21.69
N SER A 94 11.01 12.54 -22.00
CA SER A 94 10.89 13.92 -21.53
C SER A 94 10.39 14.03 -20.08
N LEU A 95 9.89 12.93 -19.52
CA LEU A 95 9.37 12.86 -18.16
C LEU A 95 10.37 12.16 -17.25
N THR A 96 10.29 12.41 -15.95
CA THR A 96 11.10 11.72 -14.95
C THR A 96 10.24 10.76 -14.15
N PRO A 97 10.44 9.43 -14.27
CA PRO A 97 9.71 8.45 -13.48
C PRO A 97 10.09 8.54 -12.00
N LYS A 98 9.12 8.33 -11.12
CA LYS A 98 9.28 8.47 -9.67
C LYS A 98 8.66 7.29 -8.92
N ILE A 99 9.37 6.76 -7.94
CA ILE A 99 8.83 5.78 -6.99
C ILE A 99 8.36 6.52 -5.75
N THR A 100 7.17 6.19 -5.26
CA THR A 100 6.56 6.88 -4.13
C THR A 100 6.43 5.95 -2.94
N CYS A 101 6.95 6.35 -1.79
CA CYS A 101 6.76 5.67 -0.52
C CYS A 101 5.86 6.52 0.37
N VAL A 102 4.73 5.96 0.81
CA VAL A 102 3.70 6.66 1.60
C VAL A 102 3.62 5.99 2.96
N VAL A 103 3.67 6.82 3.99
CA VAL A 103 3.45 6.43 5.38
C VAL A 103 2.14 7.07 5.84
N VAL A 104 1.22 6.25 6.35
CA VAL A 104 -0.08 6.67 6.90
C VAL A 104 -0.19 6.23 8.35
N ASP A 105 -1.21 6.73 9.05
CA ASP A 105 -1.44 6.45 10.47
C ASP A 105 -0.27 6.88 11.36
N VAL A 106 0.40 7.98 10.98
CA VAL A 106 1.46 8.58 11.80
C VAL A 106 0.81 9.35 12.95
N SER A 107 1.16 9.02 14.19
CA SER A 107 0.63 9.68 15.38
C SER A 107 1.19 11.10 15.57
N SER A 108 0.40 11.98 16.19
CA SER A 108 0.86 13.29 16.67
C SER A 108 1.94 13.19 17.75
N ASP A 109 1.95 12.09 18.51
CA ASP A 109 2.89 11.88 19.63
C ASP A 109 4.28 11.48 19.13
N ASP A 110 4.34 10.76 18.00
CA ASP A 110 5.57 10.32 17.35
C ASP A 110 5.58 10.74 15.86
N PRO A 111 5.67 12.06 15.56
CA PRO A 111 5.48 12.57 14.20
C PRO A 111 6.72 12.43 13.31
N ASP A 112 7.87 12.10 13.90
CA ASP A 112 9.16 12.04 13.21
C ASP A 112 9.27 10.74 12.40
N VAL A 113 9.21 10.85 11.07
CA VAL A 113 9.36 9.73 10.15
C VAL A 113 10.68 9.88 9.38
N GLN A 114 11.54 8.87 9.47
CA GLN A 114 12.82 8.82 8.77
C GLN A 114 12.72 7.88 7.57
N PHE A 115 13.19 8.34 6.40
CA PHE A 115 13.24 7.55 5.17
C PHE A 115 14.69 7.27 4.77
N SER A 116 14.97 6.02 4.44
CA SER A 116 16.19 5.60 3.74
C SER A 116 15.81 4.86 2.46
N TRP A 117 16.43 5.24 1.35
CA TRP A 117 16.16 4.61 0.04
C TRP A 117 17.36 3.80 -0.41
N PHE A 118 17.10 2.65 -1.03
CA PHE A 118 18.14 1.79 -1.59
C PHE A 118 17.79 1.40 -3.03
N VAL A 119 18.78 1.45 -3.90
CA VAL A 119 18.72 1.00 -5.30
C VAL A 119 19.73 -0.13 -5.45
N ASN A 120 19.28 -1.36 -5.76
CA ASN A 120 20.13 -2.56 -5.71
C ASN A 120 20.91 -2.70 -4.39
N ASN A 121 20.23 -2.49 -3.25
CA ASN A 121 20.81 -2.50 -1.91
C ASN A 121 21.89 -1.44 -1.62
N LYS A 122 22.13 -0.48 -2.53
CA LYS A 122 22.99 0.68 -2.26
C LYS A 122 22.15 1.87 -1.84
N GLU A 123 22.50 2.49 -0.72
CA GLU A 123 21.77 3.64 -0.20
C GLU A 123 21.90 4.85 -1.14
N VAL A 124 20.78 5.57 -1.32
CA VAL A 124 20.69 6.78 -2.14
C VAL A 124 19.98 7.89 -1.37
N HIS A 125 20.35 9.15 -1.67
CA HIS A 125 19.87 10.33 -0.95
C HIS A 125 19.18 11.36 -1.84
N THR A 126 18.85 11.01 -3.09
CA THR A 126 18.19 11.89 -4.05
C THR A 126 16.68 12.02 -3.86
N ALA A 127 16.10 11.28 -2.90
CA ALA A 127 14.68 11.30 -2.61
C ALA A 127 14.25 12.63 -1.99
N GLN A 128 13.04 13.06 -2.31
CA GLN A 128 12.42 14.27 -1.80
C GLN A 128 11.29 13.90 -0.85
N ILE A 129 11.31 14.44 0.36
CA ILE A 129 10.26 14.25 1.36
C ILE A 129 9.30 15.44 1.25
N GLN A 130 8.02 15.15 1.11
CA GLN A 130 6.96 16.16 1.09
C GLN A 130 6.59 16.55 2.53
N SER A 131 5.97 17.73 2.67
CA SER A 131 5.40 18.16 3.95
C SER A 131 4.36 17.16 4.46
N ARG A 132 4.35 16.92 5.77
CA ARG A 132 3.32 16.10 6.41
C ARG A 132 1.93 16.70 6.20
N GLU A 133 0.95 15.84 5.97
CA GLU A 133 -0.45 16.19 5.72
C GLU A 133 -1.33 15.58 6.81
N GLU A 134 -2.09 16.40 7.53
CA GLU A 134 -3.09 15.91 8.49
C GLU A 134 -4.26 15.25 7.76
N GLN A 135 -4.69 14.09 8.25
CA GLN A 135 -5.77 13.29 7.69
C GLN A 135 -7.07 13.50 8.51
N PRO A 136 -8.26 13.21 7.93
CA PRO A 136 -9.54 13.40 8.64
C PRO A 136 -9.71 12.59 9.92
N ASN A 137 -8.91 11.52 10.10
CA ASN A 137 -8.86 10.69 11.31
C ASN A 137 -7.84 11.20 12.35
N SER A 138 -7.36 12.45 12.22
CA SER A 138 -6.36 13.07 13.11
C SER A 138 -4.99 12.39 13.12
N THR A 139 -4.70 11.51 12.15
CA THR A 139 -3.36 10.98 11.90
C THR A 139 -2.65 11.82 10.83
N PHE A 140 -1.35 11.62 10.65
CA PHE A 140 -0.57 12.26 9.59
C PHE A 140 -0.21 11.28 8.47
N ARG A 141 -0.12 11.84 7.26
CA ARG A 141 0.42 11.20 6.07
C ARG A 141 1.74 11.86 5.70
N VAL A 142 2.76 11.05 5.44
CA VAL A 142 4.08 11.51 5.02
C VAL A 142 4.49 10.79 3.75
N VAL A 143 4.99 11.53 2.75
CA VAL A 143 5.33 11.00 1.43
C VAL A 143 6.79 11.27 1.12
N SER A 144 7.51 10.23 0.74
CA SER A 144 8.85 10.33 0.16
C SER A 144 8.83 9.88 -1.28
N VAL A 145 9.46 10.65 -2.17
CA VAL A 145 9.45 10.44 -3.62
C VAL A 145 10.88 10.31 -4.11
N LEU A 146 11.22 9.18 -4.71
CA LEU A 146 12.53 8.92 -5.32
C LEU A 146 12.44 9.08 -6.84
N PRO A 147 13.05 10.12 -7.44
CA PRO A 147 13.25 10.20 -8.89
C PRO A 147 14.23 9.10 -9.34
N ILE A 148 13.88 8.38 -10.41
CA ILE A 148 14.66 7.25 -10.93
C ILE A 148 14.94 7.42 -12.42
N GLN A 149 15.88 6.62 -12.95
CA GLN A 149 16.12 6.54 -14.38
C GLN A 149 15.16 5.55 -15.04
N HIS A 150 14.72 5.84 -16.27
CA HIS A 150 13.84 4.95 -17.05
C HIS A 150 14.47 3.55 -17.20
N GLN A 151 15.76 3.49 -17.52
CA GLN A 151 16.45 2.22 -17.77
C GLN A 151 16.52 1.32 -16.54
N ASP A 152 16.67 1.88 -15.34
CA ASP A 152 16.72 1.09 -14.11
C ASP A 152 15.39 0.37 -13.87
N TRP A 153 14.27 1.07 -14.02
CA TRP A 153 12.94 0.46 -13.94
C TRP A 153 12.74 -0.63 -14.99
N MET A 154 13.07 -0.32 -16.25
CA MET A 154 12.87 -1.25 -17.38
C MET A 154 13.71 -2.52 -17.26
N ARG A 155 14.89 -2.44 -16.63
CA ARG A 155 15.77 -3.59 -16.34
C ARG A 155 15.31 -4.42 -15.14
N GLY A 156 14.28 -3.98 -14.42
CA GLY A 156 13.81 -4.65 -13.20
C GLY A 156 14.74 -4.46 -12.01
N VAL A 157 15.42 -3.31 -11.92
CA VAL A 157 16.17 -2.92 -10.72
C VAL A 157 15.24 -2.91 -9.51
N GLU A 158 15.78 -3.35 -8.38
CA GLU A 158 15.06 -3.39 -7.12
C GLU A 158 15.22 -2.07 -6.36
N PHE A 159 14.09 -1.48 -5.97
CA PHE A 159 14.03 -0.25 -5.20
C PHE A 159 13.40 -0.54 -3.84
N LYS A 160 14.05 -0.09 -2.77
CA LYS A 160 13.61 -0.33 -1.40
C LYS A 160 13.46 1.00 -0.66
N CYS A 161 12.29 1.18 -0.06
CA CYS A 161 12.02 2.22 0.93
C CYS A 161 12.08 1.60 2.33
N LYS A 162 12.94 2.15 3.19
CA LYS A 162 13.04 1.80 4.61
C LYS A 162 12.54 2.97 5.42
N VAL A 163 11.59 2.71 6.31
CA VAL A 163 10.94 3.72 7.16
C VAL A 163 11.23 3.39 8.61
N ASN A 164 11.65 4.41 9.36
CA ASN A 164 11.86 4.33 10.80
C ASN A 164 11.02 5.38 11.52
N ASN A 165 10.39 5.00 12.62
CA ASN A 165 9.55 5.85 13.46
C ASN A 165 9.54 5.29 14.89
N LYS A 166 9.43 6.15 15.90
CA LYS A 166 9.49 5.76 17.33
C LYS A 166 8.33 4.87 17.77
N ALA A 167 7.16 5.00 17.14
CA ALA A 167 6.01 4.15 17.42
C ALA A 167 6.14 2.75 16.81
N LEU A 168 7.17 2.49 16.00
CA LEU A 168 7.44 1.17 15.43
C LEU A 168 8.45 0.39 16.29
N PRO A 169 8.25 -0.93 16.49
CA PRO A 169 9.22 -1.76 17.20
C PRO A 169 10.52 -1.97 16.42
N GLY A 170 10.52 -1.65 15.13
CA GLY A 170 11.66 -1.71 14.23
C GLY A 170 11.31 -1.09 12.87
N PRO A 171 12.32 -0.87 12.01
CA PRO A 171 12.10 -0.24 10.72
C PRO A 171 11.27 -1.13 9.78
N ILE A 172 10.35 -0.53 9.04
CA ILE A 172 9.57 -1.22 8.01
C ILE A 172 10.25 -1.03 6.65
N GLU A 173 10.53 -2.13 5.96
CA GLU A 173 11.09 -2.12 4.61
C GLU A 173 10.03 -2.53 3.59
N ARG A 174 9.90 -1.76 2.50
CA ARG A 174 9.05 -2.07 1.35
C ARG A 174 9.87 -2.02 0.08
N THR A 175 9.73 -3.05 -0.74
CA THR A 175 10.49 -3.22 -1.97
C THR A 175 9.57 -3.24 -3.17
N ILE A 176 10.01 -2.65 -4.28
CA ILE A 176 9.32 -2.70 -5.56
C ILE A 176 10.31 -2.84 -6.71
N SER A 177 9.90 -3.57 -7.75
CA SER A 177 10.59 -3.67 -9.02
C SER A 177 9.54 -3.84 -10.12
N LYS A 178 9.94 -3.66 -11.38
CA LYS A 178 9.10 -4.03 -12.51
C LYS A 178 8.72 -5.53 -12.41
N PRO A 179 7.43 -5.89 -12.63
CA PRO A 179 7.02 -7.29 -12.67
C PRO A 179 7.79 -8.08 -13.74
N LYS A 180 8.16 -9.32 -13.40
CA LYS A 180 8.84 -10.24 -14.33
C LYS A 180 7.81 -10.95 -15.19
N GLY A 181 8.09 -11.07 -16.48
CA GLY A 181 7.27 -11.82 -17.43
C GLY A 181 7.52 -11.34 -18.86
N GLN A 182 7.02 -12.11 -19.82
CA GLN A 182 7.08 -11.70 -21.22
C GLN A 182 6.05 -10.61 -21.46
N ALA A 183 6.52 -9.46 -21.96
CA ALA A 183 5.63 -8.36 -22.30
C ALA A 183 4.68 -8.78 -23.44
N GLN A 184 3.39 -8.53 -23.26
CA GLN A 184 2.33 -8.83 -24.24
C GLN A 184 1.72 -7.54 -24.77
N VAL A 185 1.57 -7.49 -26.09
CA VAL A 185 1.11 -6.30 -26.80
C VAL A 185 -0.41 -6.14 -26.63
N PRO A 186 -0.90 -4.99 -26.11
CA PRO A 186 -2.33 -4.76 -25.96
C PRO A 186 -3.06 -4.77 -27.30
N GLN A 187 -4.22 -5.40 -27.31
CA GLN A 187 -5.23 -5.25 -28.37
C GLN A 187 -6.22 -4.17 -27.94
N VAL A 188 -6.36 -3.14 -28.78
CA VAL A 188 -7.20 -1.96 -28.49
C VAL A 188 -8.39 -1.90 -29.44
N TYR A 189 -9.59 -1.88 -28.86
CA TYR A 189 -10.86 -1.81 -29.57
C TYR A 189 -11.64 -0.60 -29.08
N ALA A 190 -11.95 0.33 -29.98
CA ALA A 190 -12.86 1.43 -29.68
C ALA A 190 -14.26 1.06 -30.19
N MET A 191 -15.27 1.24 -29.34
CA MET A 191 -16.65 0.85 -29.59
C MET A 191 -17.57 2.08 -29.52
N PRO A 192 -18.47 2.25 -30.52
CA PRO A 192 -19.43 3.35 -30.53
C PRO A 192 -20.48 3.18 -29.43
N PRO A 193 -21.32 4.19 -29.18
CA PRO A 193 -22.39 4.08 -28.21
C PRO A 193 -23.42 3.00 -28.61
N PRO A 194 -24.01 2.29 -27.63
CA PRO A 194 -25.19 1.46 -27.89
C PRO A 194 -26.32 2.28 -28.50
N ARG A 195 -27.09 1.69 -29.43
CA ARG A 195 -28.15 2.38 -30.18
C ARG A 195 -29.21 2.97 -29.25
N GLU A 196 -29.46 2.32 -28.12
CA GLU A 196 -30.42 2.72 -27.10
C GLU A 196 -30.01 4.00 -26.35
N GLN A 197 -28.74 4.41 -26.44
CA GLN A 197 -28.25 5.67 -25.86
C GLN A 197 -28.44 6.86 -26.79
N ILE A 198 -28.66 6.66 -28.10
CA ILE A 198 -28.76 7.75 -29.08
C ILE A 198 -29.98 8.66 -28.82
N SER A 199 -31.02 8.15 -28.15
CA SER A 199 -32.18 8.93 -27.73
C SER A 199 -31.92 9.79 -26.47
N LYS A 200 -30.79 9.60 -25.80
CA LYS A 200 -30.41 10.34 -24.58
C LYS A 200 -29.64 11.60 -24.93
N LYS A 201 -29.50 12.51 -23.96
CA LYS A 201 -28.68 13.73 -24.10
C LYS A 201 -27.17 13.47 -24.17
N LYS A 202 -26.73 12.37 -23.56
CA LYS A 202 -25.32 11.95 -23.51
C LYS A 202 -25.19 10.49 -23.92
N VAL A 203 -24.07 10.18 -24.56
CA VAL A 203 -23.68 8.85 -25.01
C VAL A 203 -22.34 8.45 -24.40
N SER A 204 -22.07 7.15 -24.34
CA SER A 204 -20.81 6.60 -23.84
C SER A 204 -20.04 5.94 -24.98
N LEU A 205 -18.80 6.38 -25.18
CA LEU A 205 -17.80 5.71 -26.02
C LEU A 205 -16.96 4.81 -25.13
N THR A 206 -16.63 3.62 -25.63
CA THR A 206 -15.88 2.63 -24.85
C THR A 206 -14.60 2.23 -25.56
N CYS A 207 -13.49 2.20 -24.86
CA CYS A 207 -12.22 1.65 -25.33
C CYS A 207 -11.89 0.43 -24.48
N LEU A 208 -11.90 -0.74 -25.11
CA LEU A 208 -11.49 -2.00 -24.52
C LEU A 208 -10.03 -2.25 -24.86
N VAL A 209 -9.22 -2.49 -23.84
CA VAL A 209 -7.81 -2.88 -23.98
C VAL A 209 -7.64 -4.26 -23.36
N THR A 210 -7.10 -5.21 -24.11
CA THR A 210 -7.04 -6.64 -23.74
C THR A 210 -5.67 -7.23 -24.07
N ASN A 211 -5.37 -8.42 -23.53
CA ASN A 211 -4.20 -9.21 -23.89
C ASN A 211 -2.87 -8.47 -23.66
N PHE A 212 -2.76 -7.71 -22.57
CA PHE A 212 -1.54 -6.98 -22.25
C PHE A 212 -0.87 -7.44 -20.97
N PHE A 213 0.46 -7.38 -20.96
CA PHE A 213 1.27 -7.63 -19.77
C PHE A 213 2.55 -6.80 -19.90
N PRO A 214 3.05 -6.16 -18.83
CA PRO A 214 2.55 -6.14 -17.45
C PRO A 214 1.31 -5.24 -17.27
N GLU A 215 0.76 -5.24 -16.06
CA GLU A 215 -0.41 -4.44 -15.63
C GLU A 215 -0.27 -2.92 -15.92
N ALA A 216 0.95 -2.40 -15.88
CA ALA A 216 1.26 -0.99 -16.02
C ALA A 216 0.90 -0.44 -17.41
N ILE A 217 -0.19 0.32 -17.50
CA ILE A 217 -0.72 0.89 -18.75
C ILE A 217 -1.33 2.28 -18.52
N SER A 218 -1.29 3.14 -19.54
CA SER A 218 -1.98 4.44 -19.53
C SER A 218 -2.95 4.51 -20.70
N VAL A 219 -4.19 4.93 -20.41
CA VAL A 219 -5.25 5.13 -21.41
C VAL A 219 -5.84 6.51 -21.22
N GLU A 220 -5.78 7.30 -22.27
CA GLU A 220 -6.27 8.68 -22.34
C GLU A 220 -7.22 8.82 -23.54
N TRP A 221 -8.01 9.89 -23.55
CA TRP A 221 -8.87 10.22 -24.67
C TRP A 221 -8.53 11.59 -25.21
N ASP A 222 -8.66 11.75 -26.52
CA ASP A 222 -8.58 13.02 -27.22
C ASP A 222 -9.85 13.23 -28.05
N ARG A 223 -10.26 14.49 -28.19
CA ARG A 223 -11.39 14.96 -29.00
C ARG A 223 -10.87 15.96 -30.00
N ASN A 224 -10.92 15.62 -31.29
CA ASN A 224 -10.36 16.42 -32.38
C ASN A 224 -8.90 16.87 -32.17
N GLY A 225 -8.11 16.08 -31.43
CA GLY A 225 -6.72 16.37 -31.09
C GLY A 225 -6.50 17.14 -29.78
N GLU A 226 -7.56 17.47 -29.05
CA GLU A 226 -7.50 18.07 -27.72
C GLU A 226 -7.77 17.04 -26.62
N LEU A 227 -7.01 17.09 -25.54
CA LEU A 227 -7.12 16.10 -24.45
C LEU A 227 -8.48 16.19 -23.75
N GLU A 228 -9.19 15.06 -23.67
CA GLU A 228 -10.44 14.91 -22.94
C GLU A 228 -10.20 14.48 -21.49
N GLN A 229 -10.99 15.01 -20.56
CA GLN A 229 -10.86 14.70 -19.14
C GLN A 229 -12.07 13.95 -18.57
N ASN A 230 -13.21 13.97 -19.27
CA ASN A 230 -14.44 13.37 -18.78
C ASN A 230 -14.54 11.85 -19.09
N TYR A 231 -13.43 11.14 -18.91
CA TYR A 231 -13.37 9.68 -19.04
C TYR A 231 -13.08 9.01 -17.70
N LYS A 232 -13.41 7.73 -17.61
CA LYS A 232 -13.09 6.87 -16.47
C LYS A 232 -12.51 5.55 -16.96
N ASN A 233 -11.38 5.16 -16.38
CA ASN A 233 -10.76 3.87 -16.62
C ASN A 233 -11.10 2.92 -15.47
N THR A 234 -11.40 1.66 -15.78
CA THR A 234 -11.38 0.60 -14.77
C THR A 234 -9.93 0.29 -14.40
N PRO A 235 -9.68 -0.25 -13.20
CA PRO A 235 -8.42 -0.93 -12.94
C PRO A 235 -8.20 -2.06 -13.97
N PRO A 236 -6.94 -2.36 -14.32
CA PRO A 236 -6.59 -3.59 -15.01
C PRO A 236 -7.06 -4.82 -14.23
N VAL A 237 -7.63 -5.79 -14.92
CA VAL A 237 -8.10 -7.05 -14.36
C VAL A 237 -7.29 -8.18 -14.98
N LEU A 238 -6.78 -9.08 -14.15
CA LEU A 238 -6.06 -10.27 -14.60
C LEU A 238 -7.06 -11.24 -15.25
N ASP A 239 -6.77 -11.66 -16.47
CA ASP A 239 -7.53 -12.66 -17.21
C ASP A 239 -6.98 -14.08 -16.96
N SER A 240 -7.76 -15.07 -17.36
CA SER A 240 -7.48 -16.49 -17.25
C SER A 240 -6.22 -16.96 -17.97
N ASP A 241 -5.77 -16.23 -18.99
CA ASP A 241 -4.54 -16.50 -19.76
C ASP A 241 -3.28 -15.84 -19.16
N GLY A 242 -3.43 -15.14 -18.02
CA GLY A 242 -2.35 -14.42 -17.35
C GLY A 242 -2.04 -13.04 -17.96
N SER A 243 -2.78 -12.62 -18.97
CA SER A 243 -2.78 -11.24 -19.47
C SER A 243 -3.74 -10.36 -18.65
N TYR A 244 -3.74 -9.06 -18.93
CA TYR A 244 -4.66 -8.11 -18.34
C TYR A 244 -5.62 -7.55 -19.38
N PHE A 245 -6.79 -7.11 -18.92
CA PHE A 245 -7.71 -6.28 -19.68
C PHE A 245 -8.26 -5.12 -18.85
N LEU A 246 -8.73 -4.06 -19.51
CA LEU A 246 -9.45 -2.95 -18.87
C LEU A 246 -10.42 -2.28 -19.85
N TYR A 247 -11.34 -1.50 -19.30
CA TYR A 247 -12.24 -0.63 -20.05
C TYR A 247 -11.99 0.83 -19.70
N SER A 248 -11.99 1.69 -20.73
CA SER A 248 -12.11 3.13 -20.58
C SER A 248 -13.43 3.60 -21.16
N LYS A 249 -14.17 4.41 -20.40
CA LYS A 249 -15.46 4.98 -20.81
C LYS A 249 -15.38 6.50 -20.86
N LEU A 250 -15.60 7.07 -22.04
CA LEU A 250 -15.73 8.50 -22.25
C LEU A 250 -17.21 8.87 -22.41
N THR A 251 -17.68 9.88 -21.68
CA THR A 251 -19.09 10.34 -21.77
C THR A 251 -19.14 11.70 -22.47
N VAL A 252 -19.85 11.77 -23.58
CA VAL A 252 -19.94 12.97 -24.44
C VAL A 252 -21.40 13.32 -24.72
N ASP A 253 -21.63 14.55 -25.18
CA ASP A 253 -22.95 14.97 -25.63
C ASP A 253 -23.31 14.29 -26.95
N THR A 254 -24.58 13.86 -27.07
CA THR A 254 -25.05 13.10 -28.24
C THR A 254 -24.90 13.89 -29.54
N ASN A 255 -25.11 15.22 -29.50
CA ASN A 255 -24.97 16.07 -30.68
C ASN A 255 -23.54 16.07 -31.21
N SER A 256 -22.55 16.24 -30.33
CA SER A 256 -21.14 16.19 -30.68
C SER A 256 -20.73 14.87 -31.32
N TRP A 257 -21.24 13.75 -30.80
CA TRP A 257 -21.07 12.45 -31.45
C TRP A 257 -21.70 12.44 -32.86
N LEU A 258 -22.97 12.84 -33.00
CA LEU A 258 -23.71 12.82 -34.26
C LEU A 258 -23.21 13.82 -35.31
N GLU A 259 -22.50 14.87 -34.91
CA GLU A 259 -21.83 15.84 -35.76
C GLU A 259 -20.55 15.29 -36.40
N GLY A 260 -20.12 14.08 -36.01
CA GLY A 260 -18.97 13.41 -36.61
C GLY A 260 -17.64 13.86 -36.02
N GLU A 261 -17.64 14.43 -34.81
CA GLU A 261 -16.39 14.69 -34.10
C GLU A 261 -15.60 13.40 -33.88
N MET A 262 -14.27 13.55 -33.90
CA MET A 262 -13.33 12.43 -33.75
C MET A 262 -12.93 12.27 -32.30
N PHE A 263 -13.18 11.10 -31.75
CA PHE A 263 -12.80 10.70 -30.40
C PHE A 263 -11.74 9.61 -30.48
N THR A 264 -10.55 9.87 -29.96
CA THR A 264 -9.40 8.97 -30.06
C THR A 264 -9.07 8.42 -28.69
N CYS A 265 -9.10 7.10 -28.53
CA CYS A 265 -8.53 6.40 -27.39
C CYS A 265 -7.03 6.21 -27.63
N SER A 266 -6.21 6.79 -26.76
CA SER A 266 -4.75 6.78 -26.82
C SER A 266 -4.20 5.87 -25.73
N VAL A 267 -3.42 4.86 -26.09
CA VAL A 267 -2.91 3.82 -25.18
C VAL A 267 -1.39 3.84 -25.18
N VAL A 268 -0.80 3.92 -24.00
CA VAL A 268 0.64 3.87 -23.76
C VAL A 268 0.98 2.63 -22.95
N HIS A 269 1.81 1.75 -23.51
CA HIS A 269 2.22 0.47 -22.92
C HIS A 269 3.60 0.05 -23.42
N GLU A 270 4.39 -0.63 -22.59
CA GLU A 270 5.78 -0.94 -22.91
C GLU A 270 5.97 -1.93 -24.07
N ALA A 271 4.97 -2.77 -24.34
CA ALA A 271 5.04 -3.78 -25.41
C ALA A 271 4.70 -3.18 -26.78
N LEU A 272 4.14 -1.98 -26.83
CA LEU A 272 3.77 -1.32 -28.09
C LEU A 272 4.99 -0.77 -28.82
N HIS A 273 4.92 -0.74 -30.15
CA HIS A 273 5.89 -0.01 -30.95
C HIS A 273 5.86 1.48 -30.58
N ASN A 274 7.03 2.08 -30.32
CA ASN A 274 7.16 3.44 -29.76
C ASN A 274 6.35 3.67 -28.47
N HIS A 275 6.02 2.58 -27.76
CA HIS A 275 5.22 2.56 -26.54
C HIS A 275 3.81 3.16 -26.67
N HIS A 276 3.27 3.31 -27.89
CA HIS A 276 2.02 4.03 -28.12
C HIS A 276 1.18 3.42 -29.24
N THR A 277 -0.14 3.44 -29.08
CA THR A 277 -1.11 3.14 -30.13
C THR A 277 -2.39 3.94 -29.89
N GLN A 278 -3.18 4.15 -30.93
CA GLN A 278 -4.44 4.86 -30.81
C GLN A 278 -5.55 4.24 -31.66
N LYS A 279 -6.80 4.42 -31.24
CA LYS A 279 -8.01 4.03 -31.97
C LYS A 279 -9.00 5.16 -31.97
N THR A 280 -9.40 5.60 -33.16
CA THR A 280 -10.33 6.71 -33.36
C THR A 280 -11.72 6.22 -33.70
N LEU A 281 -12.72 6.86 -33.10
CA LEU A 281 -14.14 6.73 -33.38
C LEU A 281 -14.66 8.05 -33.90
N ALA A 282 -15.50 7.97 -34.93
CA ALA A 282 -16.32 9.09 -35.37
C ALA A 282 -17.65 8.53 -35.84
N TYR A 283 -18.70 9.32 -35.72
CA TYR A 283 -19.98 8.97 -36.32
C TYR A 283 -19.91 9.22 -37.82
N PHE A 284 -20.09 8.17 -38.62
CA PHE A 284 -20.22 8.28 -40.06
C PHE A 284 -21.69 8.19 -40.45
N ARG A 285 -22.23 9.22 -41.11
CA ARG A 285 -23.56 9.14 -41.74
C ARG A 285 -23.47 8.33 -43.06
N GLY A 286 -23.87 7.05 -43.02
CA GLY A 286 -24.14 6.17 -44.18
C GLY A 286 -23.25 4.93 -44.25
N LYS A 287 -23.70 3.70 -44.56
CA LYS A 287 -24.93 3.22 -45.23
C LYS A 287 -25.98 2.63 -44.28
#